data_AF-A0AA88G8V7-F1
#
_entry.id   AF-A0AA88G8V7-F1
#
_cell.length_a   1.000
_cell.length_b   1.000
_cell.length_c   1.000
_cell.angle_alpha   90.00
_cell.angle_beta   90.00
_cell.angle_gamma   90.00
#
_symmetry.space_group_name_H-M   'P 1'
#
loop_
_entity.id
_entity.type
_entity.pdbx_description
1 polymer ?
#
loop_
_entity_poly.entity_id
_entity_poly.type
_entity_poly.pdbx_seq_one_letter_code
_entity_poly.pdbx_strand_id
1 'polypeptide(L)'
;MSVQKGIKAASEYVKEAIATTEKFNKKGANLFDLLSRTPKNGVDSCYKRKNWRFDTYYKITKVILSADGKHGTAWGIHYYHGKARSETHEKIHGALKKDLWKHIPQEKLQQYAISREVHEYDQWILENAMKQNEEAVKNVAQQ
;
A
#
# COMPACT_ATOMS: atom_id res chain seq x y z
N MET A 1 13.81 9.87 38.87
CA MET A 1 14.82 9.49 37.86
C MET A 1 14.58 8.14 37.15
N SER A 2 13.56 7.35 37.51
CA SER A 2 13.36 6.00 36.92
C SER A 2 12.74 6.01 35.50
N VAL A 3 11.80 6.93 35.22
CA VAL A 3 11.05 6.98 33.96
C VAL A 3 11.94 7.28 32.74
N GLN A 4 12.94 8.16 32.90
CA GLN A 4 13.86 8.53 31.81
C GLN A 4 14.76 7.36 31.39
N LYS A 5 15.01 6.40 32.28
CA LYS A 5 15.85 5.22 32.00
C LYS A 5 15.10 4.19 31.15
N GLY A 6 13.80 4.01 31.37
CA GLY A 6 12.93 3.14 30.57
C GLY A 6 12.71 3.66 29.14
N ILE A 7 12.55 4.97 28.97
CA ILE A 7 12.40 5.59 27.64
C ILE A 7 13.69 5.44 26.81
N LYS A 8 14.87 5.59 27.44
CA LYS A 8 16.16 5.36 26.78
C LYS A 8 16.32 3.92 26.28
N ALA A 9 16.02 2.93 27.13
CA ALA A 9 16.11 1.51 26.77
C ALA A 9 15.16 1.15 25.62
N ALA A 10 13.92 1.64 25.64
CA ALA A 10 12.97 1.45 24.54
C ALA A 10 13.46 2.12 23.24
N SER A 11 14.05 3.32 23.34
CA SER A 11 14.60 4.03 22.16
C SER A 11 15.82 3.33 21.55
N GLU A 12 16.66 2.69 22.35
CA GLU A 12 17.81 1.91 21.89
C GLU A 12 17.35 0.62 21.21
N TYR A 13 16.38 -0.09 21.79
CA TYR A 13 15.76 -1.25 21.17
C TYR A 13 15.14 -0.92 19.81
N VAL A 14 14.42 0.20 19.72
CA VAL A 14 13.84 0.67 18.45
C VAL A 14 14.94 1.02 17.44
N LYS A 15 16.02 1.69 17.85
CA LYS A 15 17.17 1.99 16.97
C LYS A 15 17.85 0.73 16.46
N GLU A 16 18.05 -0.27 17.31
CA GLU A 16 18.69 -1.53 16.94
C GLU A 16 17.80 -2.37 16.00
N ALA A 17 16.48 -2.36 16.23
CA ALA A 17 15.51 -2.94 15.31
C ALA A 17 15.52 -2.22 13.95
N ILE A 18 15.56 -0.89 13.93
CA ILE A 18 15.64 -0.09 12.70
C ILE A 18 16.94 -0.41 11.94
N ALA A 19 18.10 -0.37 12.59
CA ALA A 19 19.39 -0.69 11.97
C ALA A 19 19.43 -2.12 11.40
N THR A 20 18.79 -3.06 12.10
CA THR A 20 18.62 -4.44 11.63
C THR A 20 17.74 -4.48 10.37
N THR A 21 16.59 -3.79 10.36
CA THR A 21 15.73 -3.70 9.17
C THR A 21 16.37 -2.99 7.98
N GLU A 22 17.22 -1.98 8.22
CA GLU A 22 18.00 -1.31 7.18
C GLU A 22 19.03 -2.25 6.55
N LYS A 23 19.69 -3.09 7.36
CA LYS A 23 20.62 -4.13 6.90
C LYS A 23 19.93 -5.20 6.06
N PHE A 24 18.63 -5.42 6.27
CA PHE A 24 17.81 -6.28 5.41
C PHE A 24 17.39 -5.55 4.12
N ASN A 25 17.13 -4.24 4.13
CA ASN A 25 16.81 -3.43 2.95
C ASN A 25 18.02 -3.12 2.03
N LYS A 26 18.95 -4.07 1.86
CA LYS A 26 20.03 -3.96 0.89
C LYS A 26 19.46 -3.79 -0.53
N LYS A 27 20.10 -2.89 -1.29
CA LYS A 27 19.92 -2.79 -2.74
C LYS A 27 20.04 -4.19 -3.36
N GLY A 28 19.19 -4.48 -4.33
CA GLY A 28 19.17 -5.73 -5.07
C GLY A 28 18.11 -6.74 -4.61
N ALA A 29 17.23 -6.40 -3.67
CA ALA A 29 16.16 -7.30 -3.23
C ALA A 29 15.06 -7.44 -4.31
N ASN A 30 14.65 -8.67 -4.59
CA ASN A 30 13.49 -8.98 -5.42
C ASN A 30 12.22 -9.17 -4.57
N LEU A 31 11.07 -9.44 -5.20
CA LEU A 31 9.82 -9.64 -4.44
C LEU A 31 9.91 -10.87 -3.51
N PHE A 32 10.48 -11.99 -3.95
CA PHE A 32 10.61 -13.20 -3.15
C PHE A 32 11.56 -13.03 -1.97
N ASP A 33 12.64 -12.25 -2.13
CA ASP A 33 13.53 -11.86 -1.04
C ASP A 33 12.78 -11.07 0.04
N LEU A 34 11.83 -10.22 -0.37
CA LEU A 34 10.98 -9.49 0.58
C LEU A 34 9.97 -10.43 1.25
N LEU A 35 9.33 -11.31 0.47
CA LEU A 35 8.31 -12.23 0.96
C LEU A 35 8.88 -13.28 1.93
N SER A 36 10.05 -13.85 1.63
CA SER A 36 10.74 -14.82 2.49
C SER A 36 11.13 -14.27 3.86
N ARG A 37 11.28 -12.95 3.99
CA ARG A 37 11.58 -12.26 5.25
C ARG A 37 10.35 -11.86 6.04
N THR A 38 9.17 -11.96 5.43
CA THR A 38 7.90 -11.63 6.08
C THR A 38 7.21 -12.87 6.63
N PRO A 39 6.47 -12.74 7.74
CA PRO A 39 5.65 -13.83 8.26
C PRO A 39 4.70 -14.39 7.19
N LYS A 40 4.47 -15.70 7.21
CA LYS A 40 3.60 -16.40 6.24
C LYS A 40 3.96 -16.12 4.78
N ASN A 41 5.25 -15.90 4.47
CA ASN A 41 5.73 -15.55 3.13
C ASN A 41 5.05 -14.31 2.53
N GLY A 42 4.59 -13.39 3.37
CA GLY A 42 3.98 -12.12 2.94
C GLY A 42 2.60 -12.25 2.32
N VAL A 43 1.87 -13.34 2.60
CA VAL A 43 0.43 -13.43 2.31
C VAL A 43 -0.31 -12.32 3.04
N ASP A 44 -1.30 -11.71 2.37
CA ASP A 44 -2.06 -10.52 2.76
C ASP A 44 -1.27 -9.20 2.80
N SER A 45 0.05 -9.23 2.61
CA SER A 45 0.85 -8.01 2.50
C SER A 45 0.67 -7.34 1.13
N CYS A 46 0.85 -6.02 1.12
CA CYS A 46 0.71 -5.20 -0.08
C CYS A 46 2.08 -4.74 -0.59
N TYR A 47 2.31 -4.92 -1.89
CA TYR A 47 3.55 -4.51 -2.54
C TYR A 47 3.27 -3.73 -3.81
N LYS A 48 4.00 -2.64 -4.02
CA LYS A 48 3.98 -1.88 -5.26
C LYS A 48 5.33 -1.88 -5.95
N ARG A 49 5.31 -1.53 -7.23
CA ARG A 49 6.55 -1.18 -7.93
C ARG A 49 6.99 0.24 -7.58
N LYS A 50 8.29 0.50 -7.63
CA LYS A 50 8.92 1.77 -7.23
C LYS A 50 8.39 2.96 -8.03
N ASN A 51 8.14 2.77 -9.32
CA ASN A 51 7.62 3.78 -10.24
C ASN A 51 6.09 3.83 -10.30
N TRP A 52 5.39 3.03 -9.47
CA TRP A 52 3.94 3.05 -9.43
C TRP A 52 3.43 4.07 -8.42
N ARG A 53 2.24 4.61 -8.72
CA ARG A 53 1.45 5.39 -7.79
C ARG A 53 1.17 4.58 -6.52
N PHE A 54 0.87 5.28 -5.44
CA PHE A 54 0.66 4.65 -4.13
C PHE A 54 -0.57 3.71 -4.12
N ASP A 55 -1.61 4.12 -4.83
CA ASP A 55 -2.90 3.44 -5.03
C ASP A 55 -2.87 2.30 -6.06
N THR A 56 -1.68 1.99 -6.60
CA THR A 56 -1.47 0.93 -7.57
C THR A 56 -0.50 -0.10 -7.00
N TYR A 57 -1.01 -1.25 -6.60
CA TYR A 57 -0.27 -2.27 -5.87
C TYR A 57 -0.87 -3.67 -6.06
N TYR A 58 -0.12 -4.70 -5.69
CA TYR A 58 -0.63 -6.05 -5.55
C TYR A 58 -0.83 -6.37 -4.07
N LYS A 59 -2.00 -6.94 -3.73
CA LYS A 59 -2.20 -7.64 -2.47
C LYS A 59 -1.87 -9.12 -2.69
N ILE A 60 -0.87 -9.64 -1.98
CA ILE A 60 -0.41 -11.01 -2.16
C ILE A 60 -1.42 -12.00 -1.59
N THR A 61 -1.82 -12.99 -2.37
CA THR A 61 -2.78 -14.03 -1.95
C THR A 61 -2.14 -15.39 -1.80
N LYS A 62 -1.21 -15.74 -2.70
CA LYS A 62 -0.53 -17.04 -2.69
C LYS A 62 0.92 -16.87 -3.12
N VAL A 63 1.80 -17.61 -2.47
CA VAL A 63 3.23 -17.65 -2.82
C VAL A 63 3.73 -19.08 -2.74
N ILE A 64 4.45 -19.51 -3.78
CA ILE A 64 5.23 -20.75 -3.78
C ILE A 64 6.69 -20.33 -3.94
N LEU A 65 7.45 -20.43 -2.86
CA LEU A 65 8.89 -20.13 -2.84
C LEU A 65 9.68 -21.40 -3.13
N SER A 66 10.83 -21.25 -3.78
CA SER A 66 11.85 -22.30 -3.85
C SER A 66 12.62 -22.40 -2.52
N ALA A 67 13.38 -23.48 -2.33
CA ALA A 67 14.10 -23.76 -1.08
C ALA A 67 15.12 -22.67 -0.69
N ASP A 68 15.67 -21.94 -1.67
CA ASP A 68 16.57 -20.80 -1.47
C ASP A 68 15.84 -19.51 -1.05
N GLY A 69 14.51 -19.44 -1.18
CA GLY A 69 13.68 -18.28 -0.86
C GLY A 69 13.83 -17.07 -1.81
N LYS A 70 14.69 -17.17 -2.85
CA LYS A 70 14.99 -16.07 -3.78
C LYS A 70 14.17 -16.14 -5.06
N HIS A 71 13.57 -17.28 -5.35
CA HIS A 71 12.76 -17.52 -6.53
C HIS A 71 11.41 -18.10 -6.13
N GLY A 72 10.52 -18.18 -7.11
CA GLY A 72 9.20 -18.75 -6.88
C GLY A 72 8.17 -18.26 -7.87
N THR A 73 6.91 -18.49 -7.50
CA THR A 73 5.75 -17.89 -8.15
C THR A 73 4.88 -17.23 -7.10
N ALA A 74 4.44 -16.01 -7.36
CA ALA A 74 3.52 -15.27 -6.52
C ALA A 74 2.25 -14.92 -7.31
N TRP A 75 1.13 -14.92 -6.60
CA TRP A 75 -0.17 -14.48 -7.07
C TRP A 75 -0.71 -13.41 -6.14
N GLY A 76 -1.50 -12.50 -6.70
CA GLY A 76 -2.11 -11.44 -5.93
C GLY A 76 -3.25 -10.76 -6.67
N ILE A 77 -4.03 -9.99 -5.93
CA ILE A 77 -5.07 -9.11 -6.49
C ILE A 77 -4.41 -7.79 -6.84
N HIS A 78 -4.58 -7.36 -8.09
CA HIS A 78 -4.07 -6.08 -8.57
C HIS A 78 -5.05 -4.96 -8.27
N TYR A 79 -4.62 -4.00 -7.47
CA TYR A 79 -5.32 -2.76 -7.24
C TYR A 79 -4.78 -1.68 -8.18
N TYR A 80 -5.66 -1.01 -8.90
CA TYR A 80 -5.34 0.09 -9.81
C TYR A 80 -6.20 1.30 -9.45
N HIS A 81 -5.58 2.45 -9.18
CA HIS A 81 -6.24 3.64 -8.60
C HIS A 81 -7.18 3.27 -7.45
N GLY A 82 -6.69 2.46 -6.50
CA GLY A 82 -7.42 2.06 -5.29
C GLY A 82 -8.59 1.11 -5.51
N LYS A 83 -8.84 0.64 -6.72
CA LYS A 83 -9.89 -0.34 -7.03
C LYS A 83 -9.28 -1.67 -7.44
N ALA A 84 -9.85 -2.78 -6.98
CA ALA A 84 -9.44 -4.11 -7.43
C ALA A 84 -9.77 -4.26 -8.92
N ARG A 85 -8.78 -4.64 -9.74
CA ARG A 85 -8.93 -4.83 -11.18
C ARG A 85 -9.71 -6.10 -11.53
N SER A 86 -9.59 -7.11 -10.67
CA SER A 86 -10.25 -8.41 -10.78
C SER A 86 -10.54 -8.93 -9.39
N GLU A 87 -11.62 -9.70 -9.24
CA GLU A 87 -11.91 -10.47 -8.03
C GLU A 87 -10.98 -11.69 -7.90
N THR A 88 -10.50 -12.19 -9.03
CA THR A 88 -9.56 -13.32 -9.09
C THR A 88 -8.13 -12.86 -8.94
N HIS A 89 -7.32 -13.64 -8.23
CA HIS A 89 -5.90 -13.37 -8.11
C HIS A 89 -5.18 -13.68 -9.44
N GLU A 90 -4.28 -12.79 -9.85
CA GLU A 90 -3.46 -12.97 -11.05
C GLU A 90 -2.00 -13.29 -10.68
N LYS A 91 -1.29 -13.93 -11.61
CA LYS A 91 0.14 -14.20 -11.44
C LYS A 91 0.92 -12.89 -11.51
N ILE A 92 1.80 -12.65 -10.55
CA ILE A 92 2.59 -11.43 -10.49
C ILE A 92 3.80 -11.54 -11.42
N HIS A 93 3.79 -10.74 -12.49
CA HIS A 93 4.89 -10.67 -13.43
C HIS A 93 6.02 -9.75 -12.94
N GLY A 94 7.27 -10.09 -13.28
CA GLY A 94 8.44 -9.29 -12.91
C GLY A 94 8.81 -9.35 -11.43
N ALA A 95 8.33 -10.36 -10.69
CA ALA A 95 8.66 -10.58 -9.27
C ALA A 95 10.18 -10.68 -9.01
N LEU A 96 10.94 -11.27 -9.95
CA LEU A 96 12.40 -11.40 -9.87
C LEU A 96 13.18 -10.10 -10.13
N LYS A 97 12.52 -9.03 -10.59
CA LYS A 97 13.19 -7.75 -10.84
C LYS A 97 13.62 -7.14 -9.52
N LYS A 98 14.93 -6.96 -9.38
CA LYS A 98 15.58 -6.37 -8.21
C LYS A 98 15.29 -4.87 -8.12
N ASP A 99 15.23 -4.35 -6.89
CA ASP A 99 15.04 -2.92 -6.56
C ASP A 99 13.74 -2.29 -7.11
N LEU A 100 12.83 -3.13 -7.61
CA LEU A 100 11.59 -2.68 -8.21
C LEU A 100 10.44 -2.71 -7.22
N TRP A 101 10.49 -3.58 -6.21
CA TRP A 101 9.39 -3.84 -5.30
C TRP A 101 9.56 -3.12 -3.97
N LYS A 102 8.45 -2.59 -3.44
CA LYS A 102 8.38 -1.93 -2.14
C LYS A 102 7.15 -2.42 -1.39
N HIS A 103 7.34 -2.77 -0.12
CA HIS A 103 6.25 -3.05 0.79
C HIS A 103 5.47 -1.77 1.11
N ILE A 104 4.15 -1.87 1.16
CA ILE A 104 3.25 -0.81 1.62
C ILE A 104 2.57 -1.29 2.89
N PRO A 105 2.73 -0.59 4.02
CA PRO A 105 1.98 -0.87 5.23
C PRO A 105 0.47 -0.72 4.99
N GLN A 106 -0.31 -1.68 5.49
CA GLN A 106 -1.77 -1.69 5.36
C GLN A 106 -2.42 -0.42 5.94
N GLU A 107 -1.89 0.07 7.07
CA GLU A 107 -2.34 1.32 7.71
C GLU A 107 -2.28 2.52 6.76
N LYS A 108 -1.21 2.63 5.96
CA LYS A 108 -1.06 3.72 5.00
C LYS A 108 -2.04 3.58 3.84
N LEU A 109 -2.39 2.36 3.44
CA LEU A 109 -3.42 2.11 2.43
C LEU A 109 -4.81 2.51 2.95
N GLN A 110 -5.12 2.17 4.20
CA GLN A 110 -6.37 2.55 4.85
C GLN A 110 -6.49 4.08 4.98
N GLN A 111 -5.44 4.75 5.44
CA GLN A 111 -5.40 6.21 5.53
C GLN A 111 -5.63 6.86 4.16
N TYR A 112 -5.01 6.33 3.10
CA TYR A 112 -5.21 6.81 1.74
C TYR A 112 -6.64 6.56 1.23
N ALA A 113 -7.21 5.39 1.50
CA ALA A 113 -8.58 5.08 1.13
C ALA A 113 -9.58 6.05 1.79
N ILE A 114 -9.44 6.29 3.10
CA ILE A 114 -10.26 7.24 3.84
C ILE A 114 -10.10 8.65 3.26
N SER A 115 -8.86 9.11 3.06
CA SER A 115 -8.59 10.43 2.49
C SER A 115 -9.23 10.60 1.11
N ARG A 116 -9.25 9.54 0.30
CA ARG A 116 -9.89 9.54 -1.01
C ARG A 116 -11.41 9.60 -0.90
N GLU A 117 -12.02 8.79 -0.05
CA GLU A 117 -13.48 8.79 0.16
C GLU A 117 -13.97 10.16 0.64
N VAL A 118 -13.26 10.78 1.58
CA VAL A 118 -13.55 12.14 2.04
C VAL A 118 -13.48 13.13 0.87
N HIS A 119 -12.42 13.07 0.07
CA HIS A 119 -12.28 13.94 -1.09
C HIS A 119 -13.39 13.75 -2.13
N GLU A 120 -13.77 12.51 -2.43
CA GLU A 120 -14.86 12.19 -3.36
C GLU A 120 -16.20 12.72 -2.84
N TYR A 121 -16.45 12.64 -1.53
CA TYR A 121 -17.65 13.18 -0.89
C TYR A 121 -17.68 14.73 -0.94
N ASP A 122 -16.57 15.40 -0.64
CA ASP A 122 -16.47 16.86 -0.72
C ASP A 122 -16.75 17.36 -2.15
N GLN A 123 -16.22 16.68 -3.17
CA GLN A 123 -16.51 17.02 -4.57
C GLN A 123 -18.00 16.83 -4.90
N TRP A 124 -18.61 15.74 -4.42
CA TRP A 124 -20.04 15.50 -4.62
C TRP A 124 -20.92 16.58 -3.97
N ILE A 125 -20.57 17.07 -2.77
CA ILE A 125 -21.28 18.21 -2.14
C ILE A 125 -21.22 19.44 -3.04
N LEU A 126 -20.03 19.78 -3.53
CA LEU A 126 -19.83 20.95 -4.37
C LEU A 126 -20.62 20.86 -5.69
N GLU A 127 -20.57 19.71 -6.35
CA GLU A 127 -21.31 19.48 -7.60
C GLU A 127 -22.82 19.61 -7.40
N ASN A 128 -23.37 19.10 -6.31
CA ASN A 128 -24.81 19.22 -6.04
C ASN A 128 -25.21 20.65 -5.68
N ALA A 129 -24.41 21.36 -4.90
CA ALA A 129 -24.65 22.77 -4.58
C ALA A 129 -24.63 23.63 -5.86
N MET A 130 -23.69 23.37 -6.78
CA MET A 130 -23.64 24.03 -8.09
C MET A 130 -24.89 23.75 -8.92
N LYS A 131 -25.33 22.49 -9.02
CA LYS A 131 -26.55 22.12 -9.75
C LYS A 131 -27.79 22.83 -9.19
N GLN A 132 -27.94 22.88 -7.86
CA GLN A 132 -29.05 23.59 -7.21
C GLN A 132 -29.04 25.10 -7.53
N ASN A 133 -27.86 25.73 -7.53
CA ASN A 133 -27.72 27.13 -7.90
C ASN A 133 -28.07 27.36 -9.38
N GLU A 134 -27.62 26.49 -10.28
CA GLU A 134 -27.98 26.56 -11.71
C GLU A 134 -29.49 26.41 -11.93
N GLU A 135 -30.14 25.49 -11.22
CA GLU A 135 -31.60 25.32 -11.25
C GLU A 135 -32.32 26.54 -10.71
N ALA A 136 -31.85 27.12 -9.59
CA ALA A 136 -32.42 28.33 -9.02
C ALA A 136 -32.31 29.52 -9.99
N VAL A 137 -31.17 29.70 -10.67
CA VAL A 137 -30.99 30.74 -11.70
C VAL A 137 -31.94 30.52 -12.88
N LYS A 138 -32.11 29.28 -13.35
CA LYS A 138 -33.06 28.95 -14.43
C LYS A 138 -34.50 29.27 -14.05
N ASN A 139 -34.90 28.96 -12.81
CA ASN A 139 -36.26 29.23 -12.32
C ASN A 139 -36.53 30.74 -12.22
N VAL A 140 -35.54 31.53 -11.79
CA VAL A 140 -35.66 33.01 -11.75
C VAL A 140 -35.76 33.60 -13.15
N ALA A 141 -35.02 33.08 -14.13
CA ALA A 141 -35.07 33.57 -15.51
C ALA A 141 -36.38 33.23 -16.26
N GLN A 142 -37.20 32.32 -15.74
CA GLN A 142 -38.49 31.92 -16.31
C GLN A 142 -39.69 32.67 -15.70
N GLN A 143 -39.48 33.44 -14.63
CA GLN A 143 -40.47 34.32 -14.00
C GLN A 143 -40.42 35.72 -14.61
#